data_AF-A0A949HDY9-F1
#
_entry.id   AF-A0A949HDY9-F1
#
_cell.length_a   1.000
_cell.length_b   1.000
_cell.length_c   1.000
_cell.angle_alpha   90.00
_cell.angle_beta   90.00
_cell.angle_gamma   90.00
#
_symmetry.space_group_name_H-M   'P 1'
#
loop_
_entity.id
_entity.type
_entity.pdbx_description
1 polymer ?
#
loop_
_entity_poly.entity_id
_entity_poly.type
_entity_poly.pdbx_seq_one_letter_code
_entity_poly.pdbx_strand_id
1 'polypeptide(L)' 'MSAEPESYEVLYARLQEIVRHLEAGELPLAEAMARYEEGVALSRRCRSLLDAAALRVTHIANPTAAE' A
#
# COMPACT_ATOMS: atom_id res chain seq x y z
N MET A 1 -0.19 3.83 -23.64
CA MET A 1 -0.02 3.02 -22.41
C MET A 1 -0.93 3.60 -21.37
N SER A 2 -2.04 2.92 -21.07
CA SER A 2 -2.94 3.34 -19.99
C SER A 2 -2.17 3.19 -18.69
N ALA A 3 -2.01 4.28 -17.95
CA ALA A 3 -1.50 4.23 -16.59
C ALA A 3 -2.50 3.40 -15.78
N GLU A 4 -2.22 2.11 -15.62
CA GLU A 4 -2.92 1.30 -14.64
C GLU A 4 -2.68 1.97 -13.28
N PRO A 5 -3.73 2.18 -12.46
CA PRO A 5 -3.54 2.67 -11.11
C PRO A 5 -2.50 1.78 -10.44
N GLU A 6 -1.41 2.37 -9.92
CA GLU A 6 -0.24 1.67 -9.38
C GLU A 6 -0.66 0.38 -8.65
N SER A 7 -0.27 -0.79 -9.18
CA SER A 7 -0.74 -2.06 -8.64
C SER A 7 -0.29 -2.24 -7.18
N TYR A 8 -0.98 -3.11 -6.45
CA TYR A 8 -0.61 -3.43 -5.06
C TYR A 8 0.86 -3.82 -4.94
N GLU A 9 1.35 -4.65 -5.87
CA GLU A 9 2.72 -5.14 -5.91
C GLU A 9 3.73 -3.99 -6.05
N VAL A 10 3.43 -3.00 -6.89
CA VAL A 10 4.30 -1.82 -7.10
C VAL A 10 4.33 -0.95 -5.85
N LEU A 11 3.17 -0.64 -5.29
CA LEU A 11 3.06 0.17 -4.07
C LEU A 11 3.73 -0.50 -2.88
N TYR A 12 3.57 -1.82 -2.75
CA TYR A 12 4.16 -2.61 -1.69
C TYR A 12 5.69 -2.68 -1.84
N ALA A 13 6.21 -2.92 -3.05
CA ALA A 13 7.64 -2.89 -3.30
C ALA A 13 8.27 -1.54 -2.94
N ARG A 14 7.61 -0.44 -3.29
CA ARG A 14 8.06 0.91 -2.92
C ARG A 14 8.04 1.13 -1.41
N LEU A 15 6.99 0.67 -0.72
CA LEU A 15 6.91 0.73 0.73
C LEU A 15 8.06 -0.05 1.41
N GLN A 16 8.37 -1.25 0.91
CA GLN A 16 9.49 -2.05 1.42
C GLN A 16 10.84 -1.37 1.24
N GLU A 17 11.04 -0.71 0.09
CA GLU A 17 12.25 0.09 -0.16
C GLU A 17 12.38 1.23 0.86
N ILE A 18 11.31 1.98 1.10
CA ILE A 18 11.28 3.06 2.09
C ILE A 18 11.62 2.54 3.49
N VAL A 19 11.00 1.44 3.92
CA VAL A 19 11.26 0.82 5.23
C VAL A 19 12.74 0.45 5.34
N ARG A 20 13.31 -0.21 4.32
CA ARG A 20 14.73 -0.56 4.29
C ARG A 20 15.64 0.67 4.44
N HIS A 21 15.30 1.78 3.78
CA HIS A 21 16.08 3.01 3.90
C HIS A 21 15.96 3.67 5.27
N LEU A 22 14.79 3.61 5.90
CA LEU A 22 14.59 4.12 7.26
C LEU A 22 15.32 3.25 8.30
N GLU A 23 15.28 1.93 8.15
CA GLU A 23 15.95 0.97 9.03
C GLU A 23 17.47 1.01 8.94
N ALA A 24 18.02 1.38 7.77
CA ALA A 24 19.47 1.58 7.61
C ALA A 24 20.01 2.70 8.52
N GLY A 25 19.19 3.69 8.88
CA GLY A 25 19.57 4.76 9.81
C GLY A 25 20.59 5.76 9.27
N GLU A 26 20.92 5.72 7.98
CA GLU A 26 21.94 6.58 7.35
C GLU A 26 21.37 7.91 6.83
N LEU A 27 20.06 8.12 6.94
CA LEU A 27 19.37 9.29 6.40
C LEU A 27 19.44 10.50 7.37
N PRO A 28 19.68 11.72 6.86
CA PRO A 28 19.45 12.94 7.63
C PRO A 28 17.99 13.03 8.09
N LEU A 29 17.73 13.65 9.25
CA LEU A 29 16.40 13.74 9.85
C LEU A 29 15.31 14.22 8.87
N ALA A 30 15.59 15.26 8.09
CA ALA A 30 14.64 15.80 7.12
C ALA A 30 14.27 14.78 6.03
N GLU A 31 15.24 13.99 5.57
CA GLU A 31 15.01 12.95 4.57
C GLU A 31 14.29 11.74 5.19
N ALA A 32 14.65 11.35 6.42
CA ALA A 32 13.94 10.32 7.16
C ALA A 32 12.47 10.68 7.38
N MET A 33 12.16 11.95 7.69
CA MET A 33 10.79 12.44 7.80
C MET A 33 10.03 12.36 6.47
N ALA A 34 10.63 12.82 5.37
CA ALA A 34 10.00 12.76 4.05
C ALA A 34 9.70 11.30 3.63
N ARG A 35 10.64 10.38 3.86
CA ARG A 35 10.47 8.94 3.58
C ARG A 35 9.40 8.32 4.47
N TYR A 36 9.32 8.71 5.74
CA TYR A 36 8.28 8.26 6.64
C TYR A 36 6.88 8.69 6.16
N GLU A 37 6.72 9.96 5.77
CA GLU A 37 5.45 10.47 5.22
C GLU A 37 5.02 9.72 3.94
N GLU A 38 5.97 9.49 3.03
CA GLU A 38 5.75 8.67 1.83
C GLU A 38 5.31 7.25 2.20
N GLY A 39 6.01 6.61 3.14
CA GLY A 39 5.69 5.26 3.62
C GLY A 39 4.29 5.17 4.24
N VAL A 40 3.88 6.17 5.03
CA VAL A 40 2.52 6.24 5.60
C VAL A 40 1.46 6.36 4.49
N ALA A 41 1.72 7.19 3.48
CA ALA A 41 0.79 7.35 2.35
C ALA A 41 0.65 6.04 1.55
N LEU A 42 1.76 5.36 1.25
CA LEU A 42 1.75 4.08 0.54
C LEU A 42 1.06 2.98 1.35
N SER A 43 1.32 2.89 2.65
CA SER A 43 0.66 1.94 3.55
C SER A 43 -0.86 2.08 3.51
N ARG A 44 -1.37 3.33 3.54
CA ARG A 44 -2.81 3.60 3.41
C ARG A 44 -3.36 3.14 2.06
N ARG A 45 -2.65 3.41 0.95
CA ARG A 45 -3.08 2.96 -0.39
C ARG A 45 -3.12 1.43 -0.49
N CYS A 46 -2.07 0.76 -0.04
CA CYS A 46 -2.02 -0.70 0.02
C CYS A 46 -3.20 -1.26 0.82
N ARG A 47 -3.52 -0.65 1.96
CA ARG A 47 -4.66 -1.05 2.78
C ARG A 47 -5.98 -0.91 2.03
N SER A 48 -6.22 0.22 1.37
CA SER A 48 -7.46 0.42 0.59
C SER A 48 -7.62 -0.60 -0.54
N LEU A 49 -6.53 -0.98 -1.22
CA LEU A 49 -6.56 -2.02 -2.25
C LEU A 49 -6.92 -3.39 -1.66
N LEU A 50 -6.34 -3.75 -0.51
CA LEU A 50 -6.64 -4.99 0.19
C LEU A 50 -8.08 -5.02 0.70
N ASP A 51 -8.58 -3.92 1.26
CA ASP A 51 -9.97 -3.83 1.74
C ASP A 51 -10.96 -3.99 0.56
N ALA A 52 -10.68 -3.36 -0.59
CA ALA A 52 -11.48 -3.53 -1.80
C ALA A 52 -11.45 -4.98 -2.33
N ALA A 53 -10.27 -5.62 -2.31
CA ALA A 53 -10.14 -7.03 -2.71
C ALA A 53 -10.90 -7.95 -1.74
N ALA A 54 -10.78 -7.72 -0.43
CA ALA A 54 -11.48 -8.49 0.60
C ALA A 54 -13.01 -8.37 0.48
N LEU A 55 -13.52 -7.18 0.18
CA LEU A 55 -14.95 -6.97 -0.07
C LEU A 55 -15.43 -7.79 -1.29
N ARG A 56 -14.67 -7.77 -2.38
CA ARG A 56 -14.98 -8.57 -3.58
C ARG A 56 -14.99 -10.06 -3.27
N VAL A 57 -14.01 -10.56 -2.52
CA VAL A 57 -13.96 -11.96 -2.08
C VAL A 57 -15.18 -12.30 -1.23
N THR A 58 -15.57 -11.41 -0.31
CA THR A 58 -16.74 -11.60 0.55
C THR A 58 -18.03 -11.74 -0.26
N HIS A 59 -18.22 -10.88 -1.27
CA HIS A 59 -19.40 -10.95 -2.16
C HIS A 59 -19.44 -12.24 -2.98
N ILE A 60 -18.28 -12.73 -3.44
CA ILE A 60 -18.19 -14.00 -4.17
C ILE A 60 -18.44 -15.20 -3.24
N ALA A 61 -17.96 -15.13 -1.99
CA ALA A 61 -18.07 -16.21 -1.02
C ALA A 61 -19.46 -16.32 -0.38
N ASN A 62 -20.20 -15.23 -0.25
CA ASN A 62 -21.57 -15.20 0.28
C ASN A 62 -22.57 -14.63 -0.74
N PRO A 63 -22.89 -15.36 -1.81
CA PRO A 63 -23.81 -14.90 -2.85
C PRO A 63 -25.27 -14.75 -2.37
N THR A 64 -25.65 -15.31 -1.22
CA THR A 64 -27.04 -15.37 -0.70
C THR A 64 -27.39 -14.34 0.38
N ALA A 65 -26.47 -13.45 0.78
CA ALA A 65 -26.76 -12.41 1.79
C ALA A 65 -27.39 -11.13 1.20
N ALA A 66 -27.68 -11.13 -0.11
CA ALA A 66 -28.22 -9.99 -0.87
C ALA A 66 -29.71 -10.14 -1.21
N GLU A 67 -30.45 -11.03 -0.53
CA GLU A 67 -31.92 -11.13 -0.59
C GLU A 67 -32.58 -10.40 0.59
#